data_AF-A0A7C1FE03-F1
#
_entry.id   AF-A0A7C1FE03-F1
#
_cell.length_a   1.000
_cell.length_b   1.000
_cell.length_c   1.000
_cell.angle_alpha   90.00
_cell.angle_beta   90.00
_cell.angle_gamma   90.00
#
_symmetry.space_group_name_H-M   'P 1'
#
loop_
_entity.id
_entity.type
_entity.pdbx_description
1 polymer ?
#
loop_
_entity_poly.entity_id
_entity_poly.type
_entity_poly.pdbx_seq_one_letter_code
_entity_poly.pdbx_strand_id
1 'polypeptide(L)'
;MTRPVSTNYTTLANALATHFGERLKTIVLFGSRSRGEARADGDHDIFVVIEGLPLDPLERQREVMMPLITELDRLPERLSVIAKTPQELHEDLAPLLVDVCVDGTALYGEPYFQAIQSQVLQLLREAGLQRRYIAGTWMWMFPTLPKHDWALTWKGYRERV
;
A
#
# COMPACT_ATOMS: atom_id res chain seq x y z
N MET A 1 6.31 29.28 12.40
CA MET A 1 5.42 28.13 12.70
C MET A 1 4.48 27.93 11.53
N THR A 2 4.93 27.18 10.53
CA THR A 2 4.13 26.81 9.36
C THR A 2 3.25 25.65 9.77
N ARG A 3 1.92 25.84 9.76
CA ARG A 3 0.95 24.76 10.01
C ARG A 3 1.24 23.65 8.98
N PRO A 4 1.20 22.36 9.34
CA PRO A 4 1.21 21.33 8.31
C PRO A 4 -0.06 21.53 7.49
N VAL A 5 0.10 21.85 6.21
CA VAL A 5 -1.01 21.79 5.27
C VAL A 5 -1.52 20.36 5.35
N SER A 6 -2.77 20.16 5.75
CA SER A 6 -3.44 18.88 5.60
C SER A 6 -3.40 18.55 4.11
N THR A 7 -2.45 17.72 3.68
CA THR A 7 -2.31 17.36 2.28
C THR A 7 -3.60 16.69 1.83
N ASN A 8 -4.30 17.35 0.90
CA ASN A 8 -5.53 16.82 0.37
C ASN A 8 -5.21 15.95 -0.86
N TYR A 9 -5.52 14.66 -0.79
CA TYR A 9 -5.31 13.71 -1.89
C TYR A 9 -6.49 13.62 -2.86
N THR A 10 -7.53 14.46 -2.71
CA THR A 10 -8.70 14.47 -3.61
C THR A 10 -8.31 14.67 -5.07
N THR A 11 -7.35 15.55 -5.38
CA THR A 11 -6.89 15.76 -6.76
C THR A 11 -6.30 14.50 -7.36
N LEU A 12 -5.44 13.79 -6.62
CA LEU A 12 -4.86 12.52 -7.04
C LEU A 12 -5.94 11.46 -7.27
N ALA A 13 -6.85 11.32 -6.29
CA ALA A 13 -7.90 10.33 -6.35
C ALA A 13 -8.84 10.56 -7.54
N ASN A 14 -9.23 11.82 -7.78
CA ASN A 14 -10.09 12.19 -8.90
C ASN A 14 -9.39 11.96 -10.24
N ALA A 15 -8.13 12.38 -10.39
CA ALA A 15 -7.39 12.20 -11.64
C ALA A 15 -7.29 10.72 -12.03
N LEU A 16 -6.94 9.85 -11.07
CA LEU A 16 -6.89 8.41 -11.31
C LEU A 16 -8.27 7.80 -11.55
N ALA A 17 -9.29 8.19 -10.79
CA ALA A 17 -10.65 7.68 -10.95
C ALA A 17 -11.25 8.08 -12.31
N THR A 18 -11.04 9.32 -12.76
CA THR A 18 -11.48 9.78 -14.08
C THR A 18 -10.77 9.04 -15.21
N HIS A 19 -9.46 8.78 -15.08
CA HIS A 19 -8.69 8.13 -16.13
C HIS A 19 -8.96 6.63 -16.25
N PHE A 20 -8.99 5.92 -15.12
CA PHE A 20 -9.10 4.46 -15.08
C PHE A 20 -10.54 3.95 -14.91
N GLY A 21 -11.46 4.79 -14.45
CA GLY A 21 -12.87 4.43 -14.26
C GLY A 21 -13.03 3.17 -13.39
N GLU A 22 -13.82 2.21 -13.86
CA GLU A 22 -14.08 0.96 -13.15
C GLU A 22 -12.85 0.06 -12.97
N ARG A 23 -11.77 0.27 -13.75
CA ARG A 23 -10.51 -0.46 -13.57
C ARG A 23 -9.84 -0.09 -12.25
N LEU A 24 -10.03 1.14 -11.75
CA LEU A 24 -9.48 1.58 -10.46
C LEU A 24 -10.30 0.97 -9.32
N LYS A 25 -9.66 0.10 -8.53
CA LYS A 25 -10.32 -0.59 -7.41
C LYS A 25 -10.13 0.12 -6.08
N THR A 26 -8.92 0.58 -5.80
CA THR A 26 -8.64 1.34 -4.57
C THR A 26 -7.38 2.19 -4.71
N ILE A 27 -7.33 3.25 -3.90
CA ILE A 27 -6.16 4.09 -3.66
C ILE A 27 -5.97 4.13 -2.14
N VAL A 28 -4.76 3.85 -1.68
CA VAL A 28 -4.43 3.76 -0.26
C VAL A 28 -3.20 4.62 0.02
N LEU A 29 -3.29 5.54 0.96
CA LEU A 29 -2.14 6.18 1.57
C LEU A 29 -1.55 5.24 2.62
N PHE A 30 -0.26 4.95 2.57
CA PHE A 30 0.39 4.11 3.56
C PHE A 30 1.73 4.72 4.01
N GLY A 31 2.51 3.94 4.75
CA GLY A 31 3.85 4.34 5.17
C GLY A 31 3.86 5.35 6.32
N SER A 32 4.91 6.14 6.41
CA SER A 32 5.15 7.02 7.57
C SER A 32 4.05 8.07 7.78
N ARG A 33 3.39 8.51 6.70
CA ARG A 33 2.31 9.51 6.76
C ARG A 33 1.03 8.95 7.36
N SER A 34 0.65 7.72 7.00
CA SER A 34 -0.56 7.12 7.53
C SER A 34 -0.41 6.74 9.01
N ARG A 35 0.82 6.45 9.47
CA ARG A 35 1.13 6.24 10.90
C ARG A 35 1.19 7.52 11.74
N GLY A 36 1.14 8.71 11.13
CA GLY A 36 1.32 9.98 11.83
C GLY A 36 2.77 10.26 12.28
N GLU A 37 3.73 9.48 11.77
CA GLU A 37 5.16 9.57 12.09
C GLU A 37 5.94 10.41 11.08
N ALA A 38 5.29 10.85 10.00
CA ALA A 38 5.96 11.56 8.92
C ALA A 38 6.45 12.93 9.36
N ARG A 39 7.71 13.19 9.03
CA ARG A 39 8.24 14.55 8.99
C ARG A 39 7.60 15.29 7.82
N ALA A 40 7.60 16.63 7.90
CA ALA A 40 6.98 17.47 6.87
C ALA A 40 7.56 17.22 5.46
N ASP A 41 8.83 16.83 5.38
CA ASP A 41 9.61 16.52 4.16
C ASP A 41 9.55 15.05 3.72
N GLY A 42 8.75 14.21 4.39
CA GLY A 42 8.64 12.78 4.06
C GLY A 42 7.87 12.49 2.78
N ASP A 43 8.16 11.35 2.17
CA ASP A 43 7.49 10.87 0.97
C ASP A 43 5.98 10.59 1.22
N HIS A 44 5.19 10.66 0.16
CA HIS A 44 3.77 10.36 0.11
C HIS A 44 3.60 9.02 -0.60
N ASP A 45 3.55 7.94 0.17
CA ASP A 45 3.45 6.58 -0.34
C ASP A 45 2.00 6.24 -0.68
N ILE A 46 1.71 6.12 -1.96
CA ILE A 46 0.39 5.78 -2.50
C ILE A 46 0.45 4.39 -3.12
N PHE A 47 -0.40 3.50 -2.62
CA PHE A 47 -0.65 2.20 -3.20
C PHE A 47 -1.94 2.23 -4.01
N VAL A 48 -1.90 1.78 -5.26
CA VAL A 48 -3.08 1.73 -6.14
C VAL A 48 -3.31 0.34 -6.69
N VAL A 49 -4.58 -0.04 -6.77
CA VAL A 49 -5.00 -1.30 -7.40
C VAL A 49 -5.80 -0.98 -8.65
N ILE A 50 -5.29 -1.38 -9.80
CA ILE A 50 -5.87 -1.09 -11.10
C ILE A 50 -5.89 -2.37 -11.95
N GLU A 51 -7.05 -2.71 -12.51
CA GLU A 51 -7.17 -3.82 -13.47
C GLU A 51 -6.47 -3.51 -14.80
N GLY A 52 -5.94 -4.53 -15.47
CA GLY A 52 -5.38 -4.36 -16.81
C GLY A 52 -4.05 -3.59 -16.90
N LEU A 53 -3.38 -3.35 -15.77
CA LEU A 53 -1.92 -3.37 -15.64
C LEU A 53 -1.05 -3.83 -16.82
N PRO A 54 -0.28 -3.01 -17.55
CA PRO A 54 0.84 -3.54 -18.34
C PRO A 54 1.79 -4.34 -17.47
N LEU A 55 2.34 -5.43 -18.02
CA LEU A 55 3.35 -6.23 -17.33
C LEU A 55 4.73 -5.55 -17.35
N ASP A 56 5.02 -4.78 -18.41
CA ASP A 56 6.25 -4.00 -18.48
C ASP A 56 6.26 -2.89 -17.40
N PRO A 57 7.29 -2.82 -16.53
CA PRO A 57 7.32 -1.85 -15.44
C PRO A 57 7.33 -0.38 -15.91
N LEU A 58 7.99 -0.08 -17.04
CA LEU A 58 8.11 1.29 -17.53
C LEU A 58 6.80 1.75 -18.17
N GLU A 59 6.15 0.89 -18.97
CA GLU A 59 4.82 1.15 -19.52
C GLU A 59 3.78 1.33 -18.42
N ARG A 60 3.80 0.46 -17.40
CA ARG A 60 2.92 0.57 -16.24
C ARG A 60 3.11 1.91 -15.52
N GLN A 61 4.36 2.27 -15.21
CA GLN A 61 4.65 3.53 -14.55
C GLN A 61 4.18 4.72 -15.39
N ARG A 62 4.37 4.69 -16.71
CA ARG A 62 3.87 5.72 -17.62
C ARG A 62 2.35 5.81 -17.61
N GLU A 63 1.64 4.69 -17.74
CA GLU A 63 0.17 4.66 -17.74
C GLU A 63 -0.40 5.23 -16.43
N VAL A 64 0.17 4.86 -15.29
CA VAL A 64 -0.30 5.31 -13.96
C VAL A 64 0.02 6.78 -13.72
N MET A 65 1.19 7.27 -14.15
CA MET A 65 1.61 8.65 -13.90
C MET A 65 1.03 9.66 -14.90
N MET A 66 0.70 9.24 -16.13
CA MET A 66 0.16 10.11 -17.17
C MET A 66 -1.01 11.00 -16.71
N PRO A 67 -2.08 10.47 -16.08
CA PRO A 67 -3.21 11.31 -15.64
C PRO A 67 -2.85 12.28 -14.50
N LEU A 68 -1.70 12.12 -13.86
CA LEU A 68 -1.23 12.99 -12.78
C LEU A 68 -0.39 14.17 -13.31
N ILE A 69 0.09 14.12 -14.56
CA ILE A 69 1.01 15.13 -15.12
C ILE A 69 0.37 16.53 -15.14
N THR A 70 -0.92 16.63 -15.45
CA THR A 70 -1.62 17.92 -15.51
C THR A 70 -1.90 18.51 -14.14
N GLU A 71 -1.78 17.71 -13.07
CA GLU A 71 -2.09 18.09 -11.70
C GLU A 71 -0.83 18.24 -10.84
N LEU A 72 0.38 18.13 -11.40
CA LEU A 72 1.64 18.10 -10.64
C LEU A 72 1.78 19.25 -9.63
N ASP A 73 1.37 20.47 -10.00
CA ASP A 73 1.43 21.65 -9.12
C ASP A 73 0.50 21.56 -7.90
N ARG A 74 -0.46 20.64 -7.91
CA ARG A 74 -1.42 20.38 -6.84
C ARG A 74 -1.15 19.07 -6.10
N LEU A 75 -0.17 18.30 -6.57
CA LEU A 75 0.24 17.05 -5.96
C LEU A 75 1.40 17.29 -4.99
N PRO A 76 1.62 16.37 -4.04
CA PRO A 76 2.79 16.46 -3.18
C PRO A 76 4.10 16.33 -3.97
N GLU A 77 5.10 17.13 -3.63
CA GLU A 77 6.41 17.14 -4.32
C GLU A 77 7.11 15.77 -4.32
N ARG A 78 6.90 14.97 -3.27
CA ARG A 78 7.51 13.65 -3.07
C ARG A 78 6.47 12.55 -3.11
N LEU A 79 5.84 12.38 -4.26
CA LEU A 79 4.83 11.35 -4.48
C LEU A 79 5.48 10.04 -4.97
N SER A 80 5.30 8.97 -4.21
CA SER A 80 5.69 7.60 -4.60
C SER A 80 4.43 6.80 -4.88
N VAL A 81 4.25 6.31 -6.11
CA VAL A 81 3.08 5.51 -6.49
C VAL A 81 3.50 4.08 -6.79
N ILE A 82 2.97 3.13 -6.03
CA ILE A 82 3.12 1.71 -6.30
C ILE A 82 1.80 1.17 -6.82
N ALA A 83 1.82 0.67 -8.05
CA ALA A 83 0.63 0.15 -8.72
C ALA A 83 0.68 -1.38 -8.86
N LYS A 84 -0.42 -2.02 -8.48
CA LYS A 84 -0.63 -3.46 -8.62
C LYS A 84 -1.95 -3.76 -9.32
N THR A 85 -2.04 -4.93 -9.93
CA THR A 85 -3.30 -5.48 -10.40
C THR A 85 -3.97 -6.31 -9.29
N PRO A 86 -5.30 -6.54 -9.36
CA PRO A 86 -5.95 -7.52 -8.49
C PRO A 86 -5.30 -8.90 -8.58
N GLN A 87 -4.90 -9.36 -9.77
CA GLN A 87 -4.26 -10.66 -9.93
C GLN A 87 -2.94 -10.74 -9.14
N GLU A 88 -2.06 -9.74 -9.25
CA GLU A 88 -0.79 -9.71 -8.52
C GLU A 88 -0.98 -9.75 -7.00
N LEU A 89 -2.09 -9.17 -6.50
CA LEU A 89 -2.43 -9.22 -5.08
C LEU A 89 -2.86 -10.62 -4.63
N HIS A 90 -3.59 -11.36 -5.46
CA HIS A 90 -4.08 -12.70 -5.11
C HIS A 90 -3.04 -13.81 -5.31
N GLU A 91 -2.08 -13.60 -6.22
CA GLU A 91 -1.00 -14.57 -6.48
C GLU A 91 -0.03 -14.70 -5.31
N ASP A 92 0.35 -13.58 -4.70
CA ASP A 92 1.30 -13.57 -3.60
C ASP A 92 0.92 -12.56 -2.50
N LEU A 93 1.07 -12.97 -1.25
CA LEU A 93 0.94 -12.07 -0.11
C LEU A 93 2.27 -11.37 0.13
N ALA A 94 2.57 -10.41 -0.74
CA ALA A 94 3.83 -9.68 -0.68
C ALA A 94 3.96 -8.91 0.66
N PRO A 95 5.17 -8.82 1.25
CA PRO A 95 5.40 -8.05 2.49
C PRO A 95 4.90 -6.60 2.42
N LEU A 96 5.03 -5.97 1.24
CA LEU A 96 4.49 -4.63 1.01
C LEU A 96 2.98 -4.55 1.23
N LEU A 97 2.21 -5.54 0.78
CA LEU A 97 0.76 -5.55 0.98
C LEU A 97 0.42 -5.65 2.47
N VAL A 98 1.21 -6.40 3.23
CA VAL A 98 1.07 -6.50 4.68
C VAL A 98 1.23 -5.12 5.32
N ASP A 99 2.27 -4.37 4.95
CA ASP A 99 2.47 -3.01 5.44
C ASP A 99 1.35 -2.06 5.02
N VAL A 100 0.90 -2.13 3.76
CA VAL A 100 -0.21 -1.34 3.24
C VAL A 100 -1.50 -1.64 4.02
N CYS A 101 -1.81 -2.91 4.31
CA CYS A 101 -3.01 -3.26 5.06
C CYS A 101 -2.95 -2.84 6.54
N VAL A 102 -1.76 -2.86 7.15
CA VAL A 102 -1.60 -2.53 8.57
C VAL A 102 -1.62 -1.03 8.81
N ASP A 103 -0.98 -0.25 7.94
CA ASP A 103 -0.86 1.20 8.12
C ASP A 103 -1.83 1.99 7.25
N GLY A 104 -2.43 1.37 6.24
CA GLY A 104 -3.08 2.07 5.13
C GLY A 104 -4.39 2.76 5.49
N THR A 105 -4.58 3.94 4.93
CA THR A 105 -5.86 4.65 4.92
C THR A 105 -6.37 4.72 3.48
N ALA A 106 -7.59 4.24 3.25
CA ALA A 106 -8.22 4.31 1.94
C ALA A 106 -8.53 5.77 1.57
N LEU A 107 -8.09 6.19 0.39
CA LEU A 107 -8.43 7.46 -0.24
C LEU A 107 -9.55 7.30 -1.28
N TYR A 108 -9.67 6.09 -1.85
CA TYR A 108 -10.71 5.70 -2.80
C TYR A 108 -10.97 4.19 -2.71
N GLY A 109 -12.20 3.76 -2.99
CA GLY A 109 -12.53 2.33 -3.06
C GLY A 109 -12.40 1.59 -1.72
N GLU A 110 -12.78 2.26 -0.63
CA GLU A 110 -12.65 1.72 0.73
C GLU A 110 -13.24 0.32 0.91
N PRO A 111 -14.45 -0.03 0.40
CA PRO A 111 -14.97 -1.39 0.54
C PRO A 111 -14.06 -2.48 -0.05
N TYR A 112 -13.40 -2.18 -1.19
CA TYR A 112 -12.47 -3.11 -1.82
C TYR A 112 -11.22 -3.30 -0.95
N PHE A 113 -10.66 -2.20 -0.45
CA PHE A 113 -9.49 -2.25 0.44
C PHE A 113 -9.80 -2.95 1.77
N GLN A 114 -10.93 -2.64 2.40
CA GLN A 114 -11.32 -3.24 3.69
C GLN A 114 -11.48 -4.76 3.60
N ALA A 115 -11.94 -5.29 2.46
CA ALA A 115 -12.05 -6.73 2.24
C ALA A 115 -10.67 -7.42 2.24
N ILE A 116 -9.67 -6.81 1.62
CA ILE A 116 -8.28 -7.29 1.60
C ILE A 116 -7.63 -7.09 2.98
N GLN A 117 -7.77 -5.90 3.55
CA GLN A 117 -7.22 -5.52 4.84
C GLN A 117 -7.67 -6.47 5.95
N SER A 118 -8.97 -6.79 6.01
CA SER A 118 -9.52 -7.68 7.03
C SER A 118 -8.91 -9.08 6.96
N GLN A 119 -8.69 -9.60 5.75
CA GLN A 119 -8.06 -10.91 5.54
C GLN A 119 -6.60 -10.91 5.97
N VAL A 120 -5.82 -9.91 5.54
CA VAL A 120 -4.41 -9.79 5.90
C VAL A 120 -4.23 -9.64 7.42
N LEU A 121 -5.03 -8.78 8.06
CA LEU A 121 -4.99 -8.61 9.51
C LEU A 121 -5.37 -9.89 10.26
N GLN A 122 -6.28 -10.70 9.72
CA GLN A 122 -6.61 -12.00 10.29
C GLN A 122 -5.44 -12.98 10.17
N LEU A 123 -4.81 -13.07 8.99
CA LEU A 123 -3.65 -13.94 8.76
C LEU A 123 -2.47 -13.58 9.68
N LEU A 124 -2.22 -12.29 9.90
CA LEU A 124 -1.19 -11.84 10.85
C LEU A 124 -1.49 -12.26 12.29
N ARG A 125 -2.76 -12.12 12.72
CA ARG A 125 -3.19 -12.57 14.05
C ARG A 125 -3.01 -14.07 14.23
N GLU A 126 -3.42 -14.86 13.26
CA GLU A 126 -3.31 -16.33 13.29
C GLU A 126 -1.86 -16.81 13.26
N ALA A 127 -1.01 -16.14 12.49
CA ALA A 127 0.41 -16.45 12.45
C ALA A 127 1.14 -16.00 13.73
N GLY A 128 0.57 -15.07 14.51
CA GLY A 128 1.22 -14.51 15.69
C GLY A 128 2.40 -13.59 15.37
N LEU A 129 2.48 -13.07 14.13
CA LEU A 129 3.47 -12.06 13.77
C LEU A 129 3.18 -10.75 14.51
N GLN A 130 4.24 -10.15 15.03
CA GLN A 130 4.20 -8.85 15.70
C GLN A 130 5.07 -7.86 14.96
N ARG A 131 4.62 -6.62 14.87
CA ARG A 131 5.44 -5.52 14.36
C ARG A 131 6.21 -4.89 15.52
N ARG A 132 7.52 -4.70 15.34
CA ARG A 132 8.38 -4.02 16.31
C ARG A 132 9.22 -2.95 15.62
N TYR A 133 9.43 -1.83 16.31
CA TYR A 133 10.33 -0.78 15.84
C TYR A 133 11.75 -1.07 16.33
N ILE A 134 12.66 -1.35 15.41
CA ILE A 134 14.04 -1.77 15.69
C ILE A 134 14.99 -0.96 14.83
N ALA A 135 16.00 -0.35 15.46
CA ALA A 135 17.06 0.40 14.76
C ALA A 135 16.55 1.43 13.73
N GLY A 136 15.43 2.10 14.03
CA GLY A 136 14.87 3.14 13.16
C GLY A 136 13.89 2.64 12.10
N THR A 137 13.61 1.33 12.03
CA THR A 137 12.67 0.75 11.05
C THR A 137 11.66 -0.19 11.69
N TRP A 138 10.50 -0.33 11.05
CA TRP A 138 9.48 -1.31 11.43
C TRP A 138 9.86 -2.68 10.86
N MET A 139 9.87 -3.70 11.72
CA MET A 139 10.15 -5.09 11.34
C MET A 139 9.03 -6.01 11.81
N TRP A 140 8.68 -6.96 10.95
CA TRP A 140 7.77 -8.07 11.26
C TRP A 140 8.56 -9.21 11.90
N MET A 141 8.18 -9.63 13.10
CA MET A 141 8.88 -10.67 13.84
C MET A 141 7.91 -11.58 14.60
N PHE A 142 8.29 -12.85 14.72
CA PHE A 142 7.63 -13.75 15.68
C PHE A 142 8.16 -13.49 17.09
N PRO A 143 7.32 -13.63 18.14
CA PRO A 143 7.77 -13.63 19.53
C PRO A 143 8.82 -14.71 19.80
N THR A 144 8.66 -15.87 19.16
CA THR A 144 9.59 -16.99 19.17
C THR A 144 9.95 -17.30 17.72
N LEU A 145 11.25 -17.32 17.39
CA LEU A 145 11.68 -17.58 16.02
C LEU A 145 11.22 -18.97 15.54
N PRO A 146 10.73 -19.07 14.29
CA PRO A 146 10.50 -20.35 13.64
C PRO A 146 11.78 -21.21 13.65
N LYS A 147 11.61 -22.52 13.75
CA LYS A 147 12.70 -23.50 13.72
C LYS A 147 13.14 -23.83 12.30
N HIS A 148 12.25 -23.61 11.33
CA HIS A 148 12.50 -23.89 9.92
C HIS A 148 12.05 -22.74 9.01
N ASP A 149 12.27 -22.90 7.71
CA ASP A 149 11.78 -21.98 6.69
C ASP A 149 10.27 -21.84 6.78
N TRP A 150 9.81 -20.60 6.84
CA TRP A 150 8.41 -20.26 6.99
C TRP A 150 7.94 -19.33 5.88
N ALA A 151 6.64 -19.37 5.60
CA ALA A 151 5.98 -18.46 4.69
C ALA A 151 4.60 -18.07 5.24
N LEU A 152 4.26 -16.79 5.12
CA LEU A 152 2.89 -16.32 5.28
C LEU A 152 2.30 -16.16 3.88
N THR A 153 1.20 -16.86 3.60
CA THR A 153 0.51 -16.83 2.32
C THR A 153 -0.97 -16.53 2.53
N TRP A 154 -1.72 -16.31 1.46
CA TRP A 154 -3.20 -16.26 1.52
C TRP A 154 -3.84 -17.53 2.09
N LYS A 155 -3.11 -18.66 2.15
CA LYS A 155 -3.56 -19.92 2.76
C LYS A 155 -3.16 -20.05 4.23
N GLY A 156 -2.62 -19.01 4.85
CA GLY A 156 -2.11 -19.04 6.23
C GLY A 156 -0.59 -19.19 6.33
N TYR A 157 -0.14 -19.20 7.58
CA TYR A 157 1.24 -19.50 7.96
C TYR A 157 1.58 -20.96 7.70
N ARG A 158 2.78 -21.21 7.16
CA ARG A 158 3.35 -22.55 6.98
C ARG A 158 4.80 -22.53 7.39
N GLU A 159 5.22 -23.58 8.09
CA GLU A 159 6.62 -23.85 8.44
C GLU A 159 6.98 -25.20 7.84
N ARG A 160 8.03 -25.26 7.01
CA ARG A 160 8.44 -26.48 6.33
C ARG A 160 9.21 -27.34 7.33
N VAL A 161 8.68 -28.52 7.65
CA VAL A 161 9.34 -29.53 8.49
C VAL A 161 10.45 -30.22 7.73
#